data_AF-A0A7S4J065-F1
#
_entry.id   AF-A0A7S4J065-F1
#
_cell.length_a   1.000
_cell.length_b   1.000
_cell.length_c   1.000
_cell.angle_alpha   90.00
_cell.angle_beta   90.00
_cell.angle_gamma   90.00
#
_symmetry.space_group_name_H-M   'P 1'
#
loop_
_entity.id
_entity.type
_entity.pdbx_description
1 polymer ?
#
loop_
_entity_poly.entity_id
_entity_poly.type
_entity_poly.pdbx_seq_one_letter_code
_entity_poly.pdbx_strand_id
1 'polypeptide(L)'
;QVEAWAEGVQILANFAARYSQAVCAGLAMSLHAEWQHLMRTIPEAGPLMEPIERALVEDFFLALCGRPFGSDLWGLLAHSVKRGDLGIPGLVDAAACCHPPPRRRVRSWWSRCSSGPT
;
A
#
# COMPACT_ATOMS: atom_id res chain seq x y z
N GLN A 1 7.92 12.30 -9.32
CA GLN A 1 8.03 11.88 -7.91
C GLN A 1 7.50 10.46 -7.72
N VAL A 2 6.25 10.19 -8.13
CA VAL A 2 5.65 8.84 -8.10
C VAL A 2 6.53 7.77 -8.76
N GLU A 3 7.12 8.08 -9.90
CA GLU A 3 7.95 7.18 -10.69
C GLU A 3 9.27 6.86 -9.97
N ALA A 4 9.82 7.84 -9.24
CA ALA A 4 11.00 7.61 -8.39
C ALA A 4 10.66 6.70 -7.20
N TRP A 5 9.42 6.78 -6.68
CA TRP A 5 8.96 5.85 -5.66
C TRP A 5 8.75 4.44 -6.23
N ALA A 6 8.19 4.32 -7.44
CA ALA A 6 8.07 3.03 -8.14
C ALA A 6 9.43 2.39 -8.40
N GLU A 7 10.42 3.16 -8.87
CA GLU A 7 11.81 2.72 -9.03
C GLU A 7 12.41 2.30 -7.68
N GLY A 8 12.15 3.06 -6.60
CA GLY A 8 12.56 2.71 -5.25
C GLY A 8 12.00 1.36 -4.78
N VAL A 9 10.74 1.05 -5.12
CA VAL A 9 10.12 -0.26 -4.85
C VAL A 9 10.83 -1.38 -5.62
N GLN A 10 11.20 -1.15 -6.88
CA GLN A 10 11.95 -2.11 -7.70
C GLN A 10 13.35 -2.38 -7.14
N ILE A 11 14.05 -1.33 -6.71
CA ILE A 11 15.37 -1.47 -6.06
C ILE A 11 15.24 -2.32 -4.79
N LEU A 12 14.22 -2.06 -3.98
CA LEU A 12 13.94 -2.85 -2.78
C LEU A 12 13.59 -4.31 -3.10
N ALA A 13 12.84 -4.57 -4.17
CA ALA A 13 12.49 -5.91 -4.63
C ALA A 13 13.72 -6.78 -4.90
N ASN A 14 14.80 -6.20 -5.46
CA ASN A 14 16.05 -6.91 -5.73
C ASN A 14 16.70 -7.51 -4.46
N PHE A 15 16.43 -6.92 -3.29
CA PHE A 15 16.95 -7.40 -2.00
C PHE A 15 15.94 -8.25 -1.23
N ALA A 16 14.68 -8.31 -1.65
CA ALA A 16 13.59 -8.92 -0.90
C ALA A 16 13.83 -10.40 -0.61
N ALA A 17 14.42 -11.14 -1.55
CA ALA A 17 14.72 -12.56 -1.38
C ALA A 17 15.76 -12.85 -0.28
N ARG A 18 16.72 -11.93 -0.08
CA ARG A 18 17.84 -12.11 0.87
C ARG A 18 17.59 -11.41 2.21
N TYR A 19 16.92 -10.26 2.18
CA TYR A 19 16.74 -9.38 3.33
C TYR A 19 15.28 -8.94 3.48
N SER A 20 14.36 -9.89 3.39
CA SER A 20 12.89 -9.68 3.41
C SER A 20 12.43 -8.71 4.50
N GLN A 21 12.88 -8.91 5.74
CA GLN A 21 12.48 -8.07 6.88
C GLN A 21 13.03 -6.64 6.79
N ALA A 22 14.27 -6.47 6.35
CA ALA A 22 14.90 -5.15 6.22
C ALA A 22 14.25 -4.35 5.08
N VAL A 23 13.94 -5.03 3.98
CA VAL A 23 13.27 -4.46 2.82
C VAL A 23 11.84 -4.02 3.15
N CYS A 24 11.08 -4.84 3.89
CA CYS A 24 9.76 -4.44 4.39
C CYS A 24 9.83 -3.22 5.32
N ALA A 25 10.82 -3.16 6.21
CA ALA A 25 11.03 -2.00 7.08
C ALA A 25 11.42 -0.74 6.29
N GLY A 26 12.30 -0.87 5.30
CA GLY A 26 12.71 0.24 4.41
C GLY A 26 11.55 0.80 3.61
N LEU A 27 10.72 -0.07 3.03
CA LEU A 27 9.47 0.30 2.36
C LEU A 27 8.56 1.07 3.31
N ALA A 28 8.30 0.54 4.51
CA ALA A 28 7.36 1.11 5.47
C ALA A 28 7.80 2.48 6.02
N MET A 29 9.10 2.66 6.27
CA MET A 29 9.64 3.85 6.94
C MET A 29 9.94 5.01 5.99
N SER A 30 10.24 4.75 4.71
CA SER A 30 10.62 5.78 3.73
C SER A 30 9.49 6.00 2.73
N LEU A 31 9.44 5.18 1.68
CA LEU A 31 8.49 5.31 0.58
C LEU A 31 7.05 5.35 1.11
N HIS A 32 6.74 4.48 2.08
CA HIS A 32 5.39 4.39 2.57
C HIS A 32 4.94 5.60 3.40
N ALA A 33 5.86 6.35 4.00
CA ALA A 33 5.51 7.57 4.73
C ALA A 33 5.24 8.74 3.76
N GLU A 34 6.02 8.85 2.69
CA GLU A 34 5.95 9.95 1.74
C GLU A 34 4.66 9.94 0.90
N TRP A 35 4.31 8.81 0.28
CA TRP A 35 3.10 8.73 -0.53
C TRP A 35 1.80 8.86 0.31
N GLN A 36 1.82 8.49 1.59
CA GLN A 36 0.72 8.58 2.53
C GLN A 36 0.51 10.02 2.98
N HIS A 37 1.59 10.80 3.02
CA HIS A 37 1.51 12.24 3.17
C HIS A 37 0.88 12.87 1.93
N LEU A 38 1.33 12.50 0.72
CA LEU A 38 0.78 13.00 -0.54
C LEU A 38 -0.72 12.71 -0.68
N MET A 39 -1.15 11.47 -0.41
CA MET A 39 -2.57 11.08 -0.46
C MET A 39 -3.45 11.83 0.56
N ARG A 40 -2.86 12.42 1.61
CA ARG A 40 -3.59 13.25 2.58
C ARG A 40 -3.60 14.72 2.20
N THR A 41 -2.60 15.21 1.47
CA THR A 41 -2.47 16.62 1.09
C THR A 41 -3.17 16.93 -0.24
N ILE A 42 -3.23 15.96 -1.15
CA ILE A 42 -3.83 16.13 -2.47
C ILE A 42 -5.08 15.25 -2.56
N PRO A 43 -6.29 15.85 -2.55
CA PRO A 43 -7.50 15.10 -2.85
C PRO A 43 -7.42 14.52 -4.28
N GLU A 44 -7.88 13.28 -4.46
CA GLU A 44 -7.84 12.54 -5.74
C GLU A 44 -6.45 12.11 -6.23
N ALA A 45 -5.44 12.02 -5.36
CA ALA A 45 -4.13 11.48 -5.74
C ALA A 45 -4.13 9.97 -6.09
N GLY A 46 -5.24 9.26 -5.92
CA GLY A 46 -5.35 7.80 -6.09
C GLY A 46 -4.91 7.28 -7.45
N PRO A 47 -5.44 7.81 -8.57
CA PRO A 47 -5.03 7.39 -9.91
C PRO A 47 -3.54 7.61 -10.19
N LEU A 48 -2.91 8.56 -9.49
CA LEU A 48 -1.47 8.81 -9.65
C LEU A 48 -0.61 7.72 -9.00
N MET A 49 -1.17 6.87 -8.12
CA MET A 49 -0.43 5.83 -7.40
C MET A 49 -0.37 4.49 -8.14
N GLU A 50 -1.08 4.36 -9.27
CA GLU A 50 -1.13 3.13 -10.08
C GLU A 50 0.27 2.56 -10.43
N PRO A 51 1.29 3.36 -10.80
CA PRO A 51 2.62 2.84 -11.10
C PRO A 51 3.27 2.15 -9.90
N ILE A 52 3.03 2.64 -8.69
CA ILE A 52 3.62 2.10 -7.47
C ILE A 52 2.84 0.87 -7.00
N GLU A 53 1.52 0.89 -7.18
CA GLU A 53 0.66 -0.28 -6.97
C GLU A 53 1.13 -1.46 -7.82
N ARG A 54 1.39 -1.19 -9.11
CA ARG A 54 1.91 -2.18 -10.06
C ARG A 54 3.29 -2.70 -9.65
N ALA A 55 4.24 -1.82 -9.36
CA ALA A 55 5.58 -2.21 -8.92
C ALA A 55 5.57 -3.05 -7.62
N LEU A 56 4.63 -2.77 -6.71
CA LEU A 56 4.47 -3.58 -5.51
C LEU A 56 4.03 -5.02 -5.85
N VAL A 57 3.01 -5.19 -6.70
CA VAL A 57 2.48 -6.52 -7.04
C VAL A 57 3.44 -7.30 -7.92
N GLU A 58 3.91 -6.68 -9.00
CA GLU A 58 4.67 -7.33 -10.06
C GLU A 58 6.13 -7.59 -9.65
N ASP A 59 6.74 -6.67 -8.92
CA ASP A 59 8.17 -6.77 -8.58
C ASP A 59 8.36 -7.16 -7.11
N PHE A 60 7.84 -6.36 -6.18
CA PHE A 60 8.18 -6.47 -4.75
C PHE A 60 7.62 -7.73 -4.09
N PHE A 61 6.30 -7.93 -4.15
CA PHE A 61 5.64 -9.07 -3.52
C PHE A 61 5.95 -10.38 -4.24
N LEU A 62 6.13 -10.33 -5.57
CA LEU A 62 6.62 -11.46 -6.33
C LEU A 62 8.03 -11.88 -5.85
N ALA A 63 8.95 -10.94 -5.68
CA ALA A 63 10.30 -11.20 -5.18
C ALA A 63 10.31 -11.66 -3.71
N LEU A 64 9.41 -11.11 -2.88
CA LEU A 64 9.34 -11.43 -1.46
C LEU A 64 8.77 -12.83 -1.20
N CYS A 65 7.76 -13.24 -1.98
CA CYS A 65 7.03 -14.49 -1.73
C CYS A 65 7.31 -15.60 -2.75
N GLY A 66 8.05 -15.30 -3.82
CA GLY A 66 8.42 -16.25 -4.87
C GLY A 66 7.24 -16.75 -5.71
N ARG A 67 6.07 -16.10 -5.60
CA ARG A 67 4.87 -16.44 -6.35
C ARG A 67 4.05 -15.17 -6.63
N PRO A 68 3.35 -15.10 -7.78
CA PRO A 68 2.44 -14.00 -8.04
C PRO A 68 1.29 -14.05 -7.03
N PHE A 69 0.83 -12.88 -6.62
CA PHE A 69 -0.37 -12.75 -5.82
C PHE A 69 -1.58 -12.49 -6.72
N GLY A 70 -2.73 -13.06 -6.34
CA GLY A 70 -4.00 -12.77 -7.00
C GLY A 70 -4.58 -11.41 -6.57
N SER A 71 -5.80 -11.13 -7.04
CA SER A 71 -6.59 -9.91 -6.71
C SER A 71 -6.72 -9.63 -5.21
N ASP A 72 -6.58 -10.65 -4.38
CA ASP A 72 -6.84 -10.58 -2.94
C ASP A 72 -5.68 -9.99 -2.14
N LEU A 73 -4.55 -9.70 -2.80
CA LEU A 73 -3.35 -9.12 -2.18
C LEU A 73 -3.66 -7.88 -1.34
N TRP A 74 -4.41 -6.94 -1.90
CA TRP A 74 -4.73 -5.68 -1.22
C TRP A 74 -5.68 -5.86 -0.04
N GLY A 75 -6.56 -6.86 -0.09
CA GLY A 75 -7.38 -7.26 1.05
C GLY A 75 -6.52 -7.81 2.19
N LEU A 76 -5.47 -8.56 1.87
CA LEU A 76 -4.50 -9.03 2.85
C LEU A 76 -3.68 -7.89 3.43
N LEU A 77 -3.10 -7.02 2.58
CA LEU A 77 -2.21 -5.90 2.94
C LEU A 77 -2.87 -4.73 3.68
N ALA A 78 -4.20 -4.64 3.61
CA ALA A 78 -4.98 -3.65 4.34
C ALA A 78 -5.05 -3.94 5.85
N HIS A 79 -4.57 -5.09 6.32
CA HIS A 79 -4.61 -5.43 7.73
C HIS A 79 -3.54 -4.65 8.51
N SER A 80 -3.90 -4.19 9.69
CA SER A 80 -2.93 -3.46 10.54
C SER A 80 -1.74 -4.34 10.93
N VAL A 81 -0.56 -3.73 11.15
CA VAL A 81 0.69 -4.37 11.65
C VAL A 81 0.51 -5.25 12.89
N LYS A 82 -0.48 -4.94 13.75
CA LYS A 82 -0.83 -5.80 14.90
C LYS A 82 -1.33 -7.20 14.51
N ARG A 83 -1.68 -7.41 13.24
CA ARG A 83 -2.07 -8.69 12.63
C ARG A 83 -0.98 -9.26 11.71
N GLY A 84 0.24 -8.73 11.76
CA GLY A 84 1.39 -9.23 11.00
C GLY A 84 1.49 -8.71 9.57
N ASP A 85 0.95 -7.53 9.29
CA ASP A 85 0.80 -7.01 7.93
C ASP A 85 1.29 -5.55 7.76
N LEU A 86 1.45 -5.06 6.53
CA LEU A 86 2.05 -3.75 6.24
C LEU A 86 1.09 -2.56 6.42
N GLY A 87 -0.23 -2.79 6.49
CA GLY A 87 -1.22 -1.72 6.66
C GLY A 87 -1.31 -0.77 5.45
N ILE A 88 -1.04 -1.30 4.26
CA ILE A 88 -1.08 -0.60 2.97
C ILE A 88 -2.40 -1.01 2.30
N PRO A 89 -3.50 -0.24 2.46
CA PRO A 89 -4.70 -0.47 1.67
C PRO A 89 -4.40 -0.23 0.18
N GLY A 90 -5.17 -0.85 -0.71
CA GLY A 90 -5.05 -0.63 -2.17
C GLY A 90 -5.04 0.87 -2.47
N LEU A 91 -3.99 1.34 -3.15
CA LEU A 91 -3.66 2.76 -3.17
C LEU A 91 -4.70 3.59 -3.94
N VAL A 92 -5.27 3.02 -5.01
CA VAL A 92 -6.35 3.65 -5.78
C VAL A 92 -7.62 3.80 -4.93
N ASP A 93 -8.01 2.76 -4.18
CA ASP A 93 -9.22 2.78 -3.33
C ASP A 93 -9.04 3.58 -2.03
N ALA A 94 -7.82 3.58 -1.48
CA ALA A 94 -7.49 4.25 -0.24
C ALA A 94 -7.51 5.78 -0.36
N ALA A 95 -7.11 6.33 -1.51
CA ALA A 95 -7.15 7.76 -1.77
C ALA A 95 -8.56 8.34 -1.65
N ALA A 96 -9.58 7.62 -2.12
CA ALA A 96 -10.98 8.01 -1.96
C ALA A 96 -11.41 8.07 -0.49
N CYS A 97 -10.76 7.28 0.38
CA CYS A 97 -11.06 7.19 1.80
C CYS A 97 -10.25 8.15 2.69
N CYS A 98 -9.09 8.65 2.22
CA CYS A 98 -8.20 9.53 2.98
C CYS A 98 -8.74 10.94 3.19
N HIS A 99 -9.74 11.36 2.42
CA HIS A 99 -10.45 12.62 2.61
C HIS A 99 -11.87 12.39 3.18
N PRO A 100 -12.04 12.22 4.51
CA PRO A 100 -13.38 12.12 5.07
C PRO A 100 -14.11 13.48 4.98
N PRO A 101 -15.42 13.52 4.64
CA PRO A 101 -16.23 14.71 4.90
C PRO A 101 -16.22 15.03 6.40
N PRO A 102 -16.43 16.30 6.80
CA PRO A 102 -16.19 16.74 8.16
C PRO A 102 -17.01 15.93 9.18
N ARG A 103 -16.28 15.20 10.02
CA ARG A 103 -16.63 14.58 11.30
C ARG A 103 -18.03 13.92 11.39
N ARG A 104 -18.10 12.62 11.09
CA ARG A 104 -18.93 11.68 11.87
C ARG A 104 -18.29 10.27 11.97
N ARG A 105 -17.66 10.06 13.13
CA ARG A 105 -17.47 8.79 13.87
C ARG A 105 -16.54 7.71 13.25
N VAL A 106 -15.29 7.77 13.74
CA VAL A 106 -14.10 6.89 13.58
C VAL A 106 -14.30 5.36 13.84
N ARG A 107 -15.51 4.86 14.11
CA ARG A 107 -15.73 3.41 14.34
C ARG A 107 -16.18 2.62 13.11
N SER A 108 -16.65 3.27 12.04
CA SER A 108 -17.10 2.60 10.82
C SER A 108 -15.98 2.30 9.81
N TRP A 109 -14.78 2.83 10.05
CA TRP A 109 -13.61 2.72 9.17
C TRP A 109 -13.20 1.25 8.97
N TRP A 110 -13.17 0.45 10.04
CA TRP A 110 -12.91 -0.99 9.95
C TRP A 110 -14.04 -1.75 9.24
N SER A 111 -15.30 -1.45 9.57
CA SER A 111 -16.46 -2.18 9.04
C SER A 111 -16.66 -2.00 7.53
N ARG A 112 -16.29 -0.83 6.99
CA ARG A 112 -16.44 -0.54 5.55
C ARG A 112 -15.34 -1.18 4.71
N CYS A 113 -14.10 -1.24 5.20
CA CYS A 113 -13.02 -1.96 4.53
C CYS A 113 -13.12 -3.49 4.65
N SER A 114 -13.89 -4.01 5.62
CA SER A 114 -14.14 -5.45 5.79
C SER A 114 -15.21 -6.02 4.84
N SER A 115 -15.92 -5.16 4.10
CA SER A 115 -17.02 -5.55 3.24
C SER A 115 -16.56 -5.42 1.79
N GLY A 116 -16.04 -6.52 1.22
CA GLY A 116 -15.71 -6.60 -0.21
C GLY A 116 -16.94 -6.37 -1.09
N PRO A 117 -16.74 -6.02 -2.37
CA PRO A 117 -17.84 -5.69 -3.28
C PRO A 117 -18.71 -6.92 -3.54
N THR A 118 -20.03 -6.70 -3.54
CA THR A 118 -21.00 -7.58 -4.22
C THR A 118 -21.25 -7.02 -5.60
#